data_AF-A0A6B0UIT4-F1
#
_entry.id   AF-A0A6B0UIT4-F1
#
_cell.length_a   1.000
_cell.length_b   1.000
_cell.length_c   1.000
_cell.angle_alpha   90.00
_cell.angle_beta   90.00
_cell.angle_gamma   90.00
#
_symmetry.space_group_name_H-M   'P 1'
#
loop_
_entity.id
_entity.type
_entity.pdbx_description
1 polymer ?
#
loop_
_entity_poly.entity_id
_entity_poly.type
_entity_poly.pdbx_seq_one_letter_code
_entity_poly.pdbx_strand_id
1 'polypeptide(L)'
;MISRICRQFSTPRCLLLLFKSLVRSRMEFASVIWNSLTLSQELANENVQKRMIRILYDRYIGRRCFYHYETLLRKFSLHKLALRRQYTDCLFLHKVVHGRVNSAALLQSI
;
A
#
# COMPACT_ATOMS: atom_id res chain seq x y z
N MET A 1 -10.11 -11.82 5.34
CA MET A 1 -11.03 -12.11 4.22
C MET A 1 -10.25 -12.51 2.97
N ILE A 2 -9.40 -11.63 2.42
CA ILE A 2 -8.58 -11.92 1.21
C ILE A 2 -7.71 -13.17 1.37
N SER A 3 -7.05 -13.35 2.53
CA SER A 3 -6.25 -14.54 2.80
C SER A 3 -7.04 -15.87 2.73
N ARG A 4 -8.33 -15.84 3.09
CA ARG A 4 -9.20 -17.01 3.06
C ARG A 4 -9.65 -17.35 1.64
N ILE A 5 -10.01 -16.33 0.85
CA ILE A 5 -10.41 -16.48 -0.55
C ILE A 5 -9.21 -16.93 -1.40
N CYS A 6 -8.03 -16.39 -1.13
CA CYS A 6 -6.81 -16.70 -1.87
C CYS A 6 -6.13 -18.01 -1.43
N ARG A 7 -6.79 -18.86 -0.64
CA ARG A 7 -6.16 -20.09 -0.10
C ARG A 7 -5.79 -21.08 -1.20
N GLN A 8 -6.54 -21.10 -2.30
CA GLN A 8 -6.31 -21.99 -3.45
C GLN A 8 -5.31 -21.43 -4.47
N PHE A 9 -4.80 -20.20 -4.28
CA PHE A 9 -3.84 -19.65 -5.23
C PHE A 9 -2.46 -20.29 -5.06
N SER A 10 -2.03 -21.03 -6.08
CA SER A 10 -0.70 -21.67 -6.10
C SER A 10 0.44 -20.69 -6.36
N THR A 11 0.17 -19.49 -6.87
CA THR A 11 1.21 -18.55 -7.29
C THR A 11 1.23 -17.28 -6.42
N PRO A 12 2.39 -16.87 -5.88
CA PRO A 12 2.51 -15.64 -5.09
C PRO A 12 2.16 -14.38 -5.89
N ARG A 13 2.35 -14.39 -7.21
CA ARG A 13 2.02 -13.29 -8.12
C ARG A 13 0.54 -12.94 -8.11
N CYS A 14 -0.36 -13.92 -8.11
CA CYS A 14 -1.80 -13.68 -8.09
C CYS A 14 -2.23 -12.97 -6.79
N LEU A 15 -1.71 -13.45 -5.65
CA LEU A 15 -2.01 -12.88 -4.34
C LEU A 15 -1.47 -11.44 -4.23
N LEU A 16 -0.30 -11.16 -4.80
CA LEU A 16 0.27 -9.81 -4.92
C LEU A 16 -0.54 -8.91 -5.84
N LEU A 17 -1.00 -9.42 -6.97
CA LEU A 17 -1.82 -8.64 -7.92
C LEU A 17 -3.14 -8.24 -7.25
N LEU A 18 -3.80 -9.18 -6.58
CA LEU A 18 -5.03 -8.92 -5.85
C LEU A 18 -4.83 -7.94 -4.68
N PHE A 19 -3.69 -8.03 -3.97
CA PHE A 19 -3.32 -7.04 -2.98
C PHE A 19 -3.21 -5.64 -3.59
N LYS A 20 -2.51 -5.54 -4.73
CA LYS A 20 -2.28 -4.28 -5.45
C LYS A 20 -3.58 -3.70 -6.01
N SER A 21 -4.55 -4.52 -6.43
CA SER A 21 -5.81 -4.03 -6.99
C SER A 21 -6.85 -3.66 -5.92
N LEU A 22 -6.97 -4.41 -4.84
CA LEU A 22 -8.04 -4.23 -3.85
C LEU A 22 -7.61 -3.48 -2.59
N VAL A 23 -6.49 -3.88 -1.99
CA VAL A 23 -6.08 -3.33 -0.69
C VAL A 23 -5.30 -2.05 -0.88
N ARG A 24 -4.35 -2.06 -1.83
CA ARG A 24 -3.50 -0.90 -2.10
C ARG A 24 -4.30 0.30 -2.60
N SER A 25 -5.21 0.10 -3.54
CA SER A 25 -6.08 1.16 -4.06
C SER A 25 -6.85 1.86 -2.93
N ARG A 26 -7.45 1.09 -2.02
CA ARG A 26 -8.18 1.63 -0.86
C ARG A 26 -7.30 2.36 0.14
N MET A 27 -6.05 1.91 0.34
CA MET A 27 -5.10 2.55 1.26
C MET A 27 -4.48 3.83 0.69
N GLU A 28 -4.41 3.96 -0.64
CA GLU A 28 -3.79 5.10 -1.33
C GLU A 28 -4.82 6.14 -1.79
N PHE A 29 -6.09 5.78 -2.02
CA PHE A 29 -7.10 6.64 -2.64
C PHE A 29 -7.25 8.02 -1.98
N ALA A 30 -7.35 8.09 -0.66
CA ALA A 30 -7.50 9.34 0.07
C ALA A 30 -6.36 9.53 1.08
N SER A 31 -5.15 9.04 0.77
CA SER A 31 -4.03 9.12 1.71
C SER A 31 -3.66 10.56 2.07
N VAL A 32 -3.79 11.50 1.13
CA VAL A 32 -3.53 12.94 1.34
C VAL A 32 -4.55 13.55 2.30
N ILE A 33 -5.82 13.13 2.22
CA ILE A 33 -6.92 13.66 3.04
C ILE A 33 -6.89 13.04 4.43
N TRP A 34 -6.63 11.73 4.52
CA TRP A 34 -6.64 10.96 5.75
C TRP A 34 -5.25 10.80 6.37
N ASN A 35 -4.27 11.62 5.97
CA ASN A 35 -2.97 11.60 6.62
C ASN A 35 -3.10 12.25 8.00
N SER A 36 -3.67 11.50 8.94
CA SER A 36 -3.59 11.85 10.35
C SER A 36 -2.11 11.82 10.71
N LEU A 37 -1.56 12.94 11.18
CA LEU A 37 -0.15 13.07 11.58
C LEU A 37 0.23 12.16 12.77
N THR A 38 -0.69 11.32 13.25
CA THR A 38 -0.44 10.39 14.35
C THR A 38 0.25 9.12 13.84
N LEU A 39 1.49 8.93 14.29
CA LEU A 39 2.34 7.74 14.05
C LEU A 39 1.59 6.41 14.26
N SER A 40 0.67 6.36 15.23
CA SER A 40 -0.14 5.17 15.53
C SER A 40 -0.99 4.70 14.35
N GLN A 41 -1.59 5.62 13.59
CA GLN A 41 -2.44 5.27 12.45
C GLN A 41 -1.60 4.85 11.23
N GLU A 42 -0.44 5.46 11.06
CA GLU A 42 0.53 5.05 10.05
C GLU A 42 1.00 3.60 10.31
N LEU A 43 1.35 3.28 11.57
CA LEU A 43 1.71 1.94 11.98
C LEU A 43 0.59 0.92 11.76
N ALA A 44 -0.66 1.28 12.08
CA ALA A 44 -1.82 0.44 11.85
C ALA A 44 -1.99 0.10 10.35
N ASN A 45 -1.79 1.09 9.47
CA ASN A 45 -1.85 0.89 8.03
C ASN A 45 -0.68 0.03 7.52
N GLU A 46 0.54 0.26 8.01
CA GLU A 46 1.71 -0.56 7.67
C GLU A 46 1.54 -2.01 8.17
N ASN A 47 0.84 -2.23 9.29
CA ASN A 47 0.54 -3.55 9.81
C ASN A 47 -0.35 -4.38 8.86
N VAL A 48 -1.23 -3.73 8.08
CA VAL A 48 -1.99 -4.42 7.02
C VAL A 48 -1.06 -4.99 5.96
N GLN A 49 -0.07 -4.21 5.51
CA GLN A 49 0.94 -4.66 4.56
C GLN A 49 1.82 -5.77 5.16
N LYS A 50 2.33 -5.58 6.39
CA LYS A 50 3.13 -6.59 7.10
C LYS A 50 2.38 -7.91 7.24
N ARG A 51 1.08 -7.88 7.55
CA ARG A 51 0.24 -9.08 7.63
C ARG A 51 0.16 -9.79 6.29
N MET A 52 0.04 -9.04 5.18
CA MET A 52 0.03 -9.63 3.84
C MET A 52 1.37 -10.27 3.48
N ILE A 53 2.48 -9.60 3.77
CA ILE A 53 3.82 -10.13 3.55
C ILE A 53 4.07 -11.38 4.40
N ARG A 54 3.56 -11.42 5.64
CA ARG A 54 3.63 -12.63 6.48
C ARG A 54 2.89 -13.80 5.86
N ILE A 55 1.66 -13.59 5.36
CA ILE A 55 0.91 -14.64 4.65
C ILE A 55 1.67 -15.15 3.41
N LEU A 56 2.29 -14.25 2.63
CA LEU A 56 3.11 -14.62 1.48
C LEU A 56 4.35 -15.41 1.90
N TYR A 57 5.01 -14.98 2.96
CA TYR A 57 6.16 -15.66 3.51
C TYR A 57 5.77 -17.07 3.95
N ASP A 58 4.76 -17.23 4.80
CA ASP A 58 4.34 -18.51 5.36
C ASP A 58 3.93 -19.52 4.27
N ARG A 59 3.28 -19.04 3.20
CA ARG A 59 2.79 -19.91 2.12
C ARG A 59 3.84 -20.30 1.08
N TYR A 60 4.75 -19.39 0.73
CA TYR A 60 5.60 -19.57 -0.46
C TYR A 60 7.10 -19.58 -0.16
N ILE A 61 7.54 -19.08 1.00
CA ILE A 61 8.97 -18.92 1.32
C ILE A 61 9.36 -19.71 2.56
N GLY A 62 8.54 -19.65 3.62
CA GLY A 62 8.55 -20.16 5.00
C GLY A 62 9.73 -20.97 5.55
N ARG A 63 10.42 -21.76 4.72
CA ARG A 63 11.54 -22.64 5.08
C ARG A 63 12.86 -22.31 4.38
N ARG A 64 12.88 -21.40 3.40
CA ARG A 64 14.07 -21.11 2.57
C ARG A 64 14.94 -19.96 3.09
N CYS A 65 14.39 -19.03 3.86
CA CYS A 65 15.09 -17.82 4.31
C CYS A 65 14.49 -17.32 5.64
N PHE A 66 15.26 -16.59 6.45
CA PHE A 66 14.74 -15.89 7.63
C PHE A 66 13.71 -14.79 7.26
N TYR A 67 12.71 -14.57 8.13
CA TYR A 67 11.73 -13.52 7.93
C TYR A 67 12.36 -12.14 8.11
N HIS A 68 12.62 -11.44 7.00
CA HIS A 68 13.05 -10.04 7.01
C HIS A 68 12.13 -9.20 6.13
N TYR A 69 11.35 -8.32 6.77
CA TYR A 69 10.27 -7.58 6.11
C TYR A 69 10.75 -6.77 4.89
N GLU A 70 11.82 -6.00 5.03
CA GLU A 70 12.33 -5.14 3.94
C GLU A 70 12.93 -5.93 2.78
N THR A 71 13.51 -7.10 3.06
CA THR A 71 14.03 -7.98 2.01
C THR A 71 12.89 -8.60 1.22
N LEU A 72 11.82 -8.99 1.91
CA LEU A 72 10.60 -9.50 1.26
C LEU A 72 9.92 -8.41 0.42
N LEU A 73 9.85 -7.18 0.91
CA LEU A 73 9.34 -6.04 0.14
C LEU A 73 10.12 -5.86 -1.17
N ARG A 74 11.46 -5.86 -1.12
CA ARG A 74 12.30 -5.78 -2.32
C ARG A 74 12.05 -6.95 -3.27
N LYS A 75 11.94 -8.17 -2.75
CA LYS A 75 11.64 -9.38 -3.55
C LYS A 75 10.31 -9.32 -4.28
N PHE A 76 9.32 -8.64 -3.71
CA PHE A 76 7.98 -8.49 -4.29
C PHE A 76 7.77 -7.16 -5.04
N SER A 77 8.84 -6.37 -5.21
CA SER A 77 8.79 -5.02 -5.82
C SER A 77 7.73 -4.14 -5.15
N LEU A 78 7.72 -4.14 -3.82
CA LEU A 78 6.86 -3.33 -2.98
C LEU A 78 7.70 -2.39 -2.13
N HIS A 79 7.20 -1.19 -1.90
CA HIS A 79 7.78 -0.23 -0.96
C HIS A 79 6.94 -0.19 0.33
N LYS A 80 7.52 0.31 1.42
CA LYS A 80 6.77 0.64 2.64
C LYS A 80 5.61 1.58 2.28
N LEU A 81 4.50 1.48 3.00
CA LEU A 81 3.35 2.35 2.76
C LEU A 81 3.71 3.82 3.04
N ALA A 82 4.49 4.06 4.09
CA ALA A 82 5.03 5.37 4.46
C ALA A 82 5.67 6.12 3.28
N LEU A 83 6.64 5.49 2.61
CA LEU A 83 7.33 6.06 1.45
C LEU A 83 6.39 6.37 0.30
N ARG A 84 5.41 5.49 0.05
CA ARG A 84 4.42 5.70 -1.03
C ARG A 84 3.50 6.87 -0.71
N ARG A 85 3.13 7.07 0.56
CA ARG A 85 2.32 8.22 0.99
C ARG A 85 3.10 9.52 0.88
N GLN A 86 4.34 9.56 1.35
CA GLN A 86 5.22 10.72 1.19
C GLN A 86 5.35 11.13 -0.28
N TYR A 87 5.54 10.16 -1.17
CA TYR A 87 5.56 10.42 -2.61
C TYR A 87 4.25 11.05 -3.11
N THR A 88 3.09 10.51 -2.70
CA THR A 88 1.78 11.05 -3.07
C THR A 88 1.57 12.46 -2.51
N ASP A 89 2.01 12.73 -1.28
CA ASP A 89 1.91 14.04 -0.63
C ASP A 89 2.78 15.08 -1.36
N CYS A 90 4.02 14.73 -1.69
CA CYS A 90 4.89 15.58 -2.51
C CYS A 90 4.30 15.83 -3.90
N LEU A 91 3.73 14.81 -4.54
CA LEU A 91 3.10 14.94 -5.85
C LEU A 91 1.85 15.83 -5.78
N PHE A 92 1.06 15.72 -4.71
CA PHE A 92 -0.08 16.59 -4.47
C PHE A 92 0.36 18.04 -4.28
N LEU A 93 1.35 18.30 -3.42
CA LEU A 93 1.89 19.64 -3.20
C LEU A 93 2.43 20.25 -4.49
N HIS A 94 3.18 19.47 -5.28
CA HIS A 94 3.65 19.90 -6.60
C HIS A 94 2.49 20.28 -7.54
N LYS A 95 1.42 19.47 -7.58
CA LYS A 95 0.22 19.77 -8.39
C LYS A 95 -0.49 21.04 -7.93
N VAL A 96 -0.61 21.26 -6.63
CA VAL A 96 -1.22 22.46 -6.03
C VAL A 96 -0.42 23.71 -6.41
N VAL A 97 0.91 23.69 -6.22
CA VAL A 97 1.78 24.83 -6.53
C VAL A 97 1.74 25.20 -8.02
N HIS A 98 1.63 24.22 -8.92
CA HIS A 98 1.58 24.46 -10.36
C HIS A 98 0.15 24.62 -10.91
N GLY A 99 -0.87 24.71 -10.04
CA GLY A 99 -2.27 24.84 -10.46
C GLY A 99 -2.80 23.68 -11.31
N ARG A 100 -2.13 22.52 -11.30
CA ARG A 100 -2.53 21.33 -12.07
C ARG A 100 -3.56 20.54 -11.29
N VAL A 101 -4.80 21.02 -11.29
CA VAL A 101 -5.93 20.35 -10.64
C VAL A 101 -6.77 19.63 -11.68
N ASN A 102 -7.03 18.33 -11.47
CA ASN A 102 -7.78 17.49 -12.40
C ASN A 102 -9.24 17.91 -12.59
N SER A 103 -9.79 18.72 -11.69
CA SER A 103 -11.21 19.07 -11.66
C SER A 103 -11.39 20.51 -11.15
N ALA A 104 -11.22 21.47 -12.06
CA ALA A 104 -11.49 22.89 -11.78
C ALA A 104 -12.93 23.13 -11.29
N ALA A 105 -13.89 22.36 -11.82
CA ALA A 105 -15.30 22.44 -11.45
C ALA A 105 -15.57 22.14 -9.96
N LEU A 106 -14.82 21.22 -9.34
CA LEU A 106 -14.95 20.89 -7.91
C LEU A 106 -14.32 21.96 -6.99
N LEU A 107 -13.36 22.74 -7.51
CA LEU A 107 -12.73 23.84 -6.77
C LEU A 107 -13.49 25.16 -6.89
N GLN A 108 -14.20 25.38 -8.00
CA GLN A 108 -15.04 26.57 -8.20
C GLN A 108 -16.37 26.49 -7.43
N SER A 109 -16.77 25.31 -6.97
CA SER A 109 -17.98 25.09 -6.16
C SER A 109 -17.76 25.23 -4.65
N ILE A 110 -16.58 25.69 -4.22
CA ILE A 110 -16.24 26.05 -2.84
C ILE A 110 -15.99 27.56 -2.83
#